data_AF-A0A6G8PVL2-F1
#
_entry.id   AF-A0A6G8PVL2-F1
#
_cell.length_a   1.000
_cell.length_b   1.000
_cell.length_c   1.000
_cell.angle_alpha   90.00
_cell.angle_beta   90.00
_cell.angle_gamma   90.00
#
_symmetry.space_group_name_H-M   'P 1'
#
loop_
_entity.id
_entity.type
_entity.pdbx_description
1 polymer ?
#
loop_
_entity_poly.entity_id
_entity_poly.type
_entity_poly.pdbx_seq_one_letter_code
_entity_poly.pdbx_strand_id
1 'polypeptide(L)'
;MGSEKYLYFGLPKEQAVHLDSVAEMTGDAGGDADGAGSADDFDEMLVARISAESQARRGQGVLLSIDASKIRLFDAETEQAIL
;
A
#
# COMPACT_ATOMS: atom_id res chain seq x y z
N MET A 1 24.12 -6.44 -1.73
CA MET A 1 23.05 -5.98 -2.63
C MET A 1 21.74 -6.03 -1.86
N GLY A 2 21.06 -4.89 -1.73
CA GLY A 2 19.81 -4.74 -0.98
C GLY A 2 19.97 -3.80 0.20
N SER A 3 20.02 -2.49 -0.07
CA SER A 3 20.01 -1.44 0.98
C SER A 3 18.67 -1.35 1.70
N GLU A 4 17.60 -1.89 1.10
CA GLU A 4 16.21 -1.73 1.56
C GLU A 4 15.39 -2.98 1.18
N LYS A 5 14.28 -3.21 1.89
CA LYS A 5 13.29 -4.24 1.57
C LYS A 5 11.92 -3.59 1.35
N TYR A 6 11.10 -4.20 0.50
CA TYR A 6 9.75 -3.75 0.22
C TYR A 6 8.74 -4.82 0.64
N LEU A 7 7.76 -4.42 1.44
CA LEU A 7 6.62 -5.24 1.84
C LEU A 7 5.41 -4.83 1.03
N TYR A 8 4.69 -5.82 0.54
CA TYR A 8 3.43 -5.67 -0.19
C TYR A 8 2.35 -6.34 0.65
N PHE A 9 1.27 -5.62 0.91
CA PHE A 9 0.14 -6.12 1.68
C PHE A 9 -1.14 -5.43 1.24
N GLY A 10 -2.26 -6.14 1.24
CA GLY A 10 -3.56 -5.55 0.93
C GLY A 10 -4.31 -5.10 2.17
N LEU A 11 -5.26 -4.19 1.98
CA LEU A 11 -6.23 -3.80 3.00
C LEU A 11 -7.51 -4.64 2.89
N PRO A 12 -8.19 -4.96 4.01
CA PRO A 12 -9.54 -5.53 3.95
C PRO A 12 -10.47 -4.63 3.13
N LYS A 13 -11.34 -5.22 2.32
CA LYS A 13 -12.27 -4.49 1.41
C LYS A 13 -13.14 -3.43 2.13
N GLU A 14 -13.40 -3.61 3.42
CA GLU A 14 -14.17 -2.67 4.24
C GLU A 14 -13.41 -1.36 4.57
N GLN A 15 -12.10 -1.35 4.40
CA GLN A 15 -11.21 -0.20 4.67
C GLN A 15 -10.68 0.43 3.39
N ALA A 16 -11.01 -0.15 2.23
CA ALA A 16 -10.59 0.36 0.94
C ALA A 16 -11.49 1.54 0.54
N VAL A 17 -10.89 2.70 0.29
CA VAL A 17 -11.63 3.92 -0.12
C VAL A 17 -11.32 4.15 -1.58
N HIS A 18 -12.30 3.87 -2.44
CA HIS A 18 -12.17 4.09 -3.87
C HIS A 18 -12.33 5.59 -4.17
N LEU A 19 -11.26 6.23 -4.64
CA LEU A 19 -11.26 7.60 -5.12
C LEU A 19 -11.15 7.57 -6.65
N ASP A 20 -12.03 8.31 -7.34
CA ASP A 20 -12.05 8.35 -8.81
C ASP A 20 -10.71 8.83 -9.39
N SER A 21 -10.05 9.81 -8.75
CA SER A 21 -8.71 10.26 -9.15
C SER A 21 -7.61 9.21 -8.98
N VAL A 22 -7.73 8.35 -7.96
CA VAL A 22 -6.76 7.26 -7.72
C VAL A 22 -6.94 6.18 -8.77
N ALA A 23 -8.19 5.82 -9.11
CA ALA A 23 -8.49 4.81 -10.12
C ALA A 23 -7.86 5.15 -11.49
N GLU A 24 -7.95 6.42 -11.90
CA GLU A 24 -7.33 6.94 -13.14
C GLU A 24 -5.78 6.86 -13.12
N MET A 25 -5.14 7.04 -11.96
CA MET A 25 -3.68 6.94 -11.82
C MET A 25 -3.17 5.49 -11.71
N THR A 26 -3.95 4.61 -11.09
CA THR A 26 -3.60 3.18 -10.92
C THR A 26 -3.87 2.33 -12.16
N GLY A 27 -4.72 2.79 -13.09
CA GLY A 27 -5.06 2.09 -14.33
C GLY A 27 -3.90 1.88 -15.31
N ASP A 28 -2.87 2.74 -15.28
CA ASP A 28 -1.68 2.65 -16.14
C ASP A 28 -0.44 2.06 -15.42
N ALA A 29 -0.45 2.04 -14.07
CA ALA A 29 0.68 1.58 -13.26
C ALA A 29 0.63 0.08 -12.88
N GLY A 30 -0.49 -0.60 -13.13
CA GLY A 30 -0.75 -2.01 -12.75
C GLY A 30 -0.12 -3.07 -13.66
N GLY A 31 0.90 -2.74 -14.44
CA GLY A 31 1.57 -3.66 -15.35
C GLY A 31 2.72 -4.43 -14.70
N ASP A 32 2.55 -5.75 -14.58
CA ASP A 32 3.59 -6.76 -14.36
C ASP A 32 4.17 -6.87 -12.94
N ALA A 33 3.41 -7.52 -12.05
CA ALA A 33 3.95 -8.17 -10.87
C ALA A 33 3.52 -9.65 -10.84
N ASP A 34 4.17 -10.46 -11.69
CA ASP A 34 4.14 -11.93 -11.62
C ASP A 34 4.64 -12.39 -10.24
N GLY A 35 3.72 -12.66 -9.33
CA GLY A 35 4.04 -12.92 -7.93
C GLY A 35 2.90 -13.49 -7.09
N ALA A 36 2.30 -14.60 -7.54
CA ALA A 36 1.58 -15.59 -6.74
C ALA A 36 0.90 -15.10 -5.44
N GLY A 37 -0.32 -14.59 -5.58
CA GLY A 37 -1.26 -14.32 -4.49
C GLY A 37 -2.40 -13.49 -5.04
N SER A 38 -3.61 -14.06 -5.08
CA SER A 38 -4.82 -13.50 -5.68
C SER A 38 -4.95 -11.99 -5.56
N ALA A 39 -4.71 -11.27 -6.66
CA ALA A 39 -5.00 -9.85 -6.78
C ALA A 39 -6.52 -9.55 -6.78
N ASP A 40 -7.38 -10.57 -6.87
CA ASP A 40 -8.84 -10.47 -6.81
C ASP A 40 -9.41 -10.24 -5.38
N ASP A 41 -8.62 -10.50 -4.33
CA ASP A 41 -9.08 -10.37 -2.95
C ASP A 41 -8.76 -9.01 -2.31
N PHE A 42 -7.89 -8.21 -2.92
CA PHE A 42 -7.45 -6.92 -2.39
C PHE A 42 -7.59 -5.84 -3.46
N ASP A 43 -8.62 -4.99 -3.32
CA ASP A 43 -8.87 -3.83 -4.20
C ASP A 43 -7.71 -2.84 -4.18
N GLU A 44 -7.02 -2.72 -3.03
CA GLU A 44 -5.91 -1.79 -2.84
C GLU A 44 -4.68 -2.50 -2.26
N MET A 45 -3.55 -2.43 -2.98
CA MET A 45 -2.26 -2.95 -2.55
C MET A 45 -1.37 -1.83 -2.03
N LEU A 46 -0.97 -1.92 -0.77
CA LEU A 46 -0.05 -1.00 -0.13
C LEU A 46 1.38 -1.53 -0.17
N VAL A 47 2.33 -0.60 -0.26
CA VAL A 47 3.77 -0.89 -0.23
C VAL A 47 4.42 -0.15 0.92
N ALA A 48 5.16 -0.88 1.76
CA ALA A 48 5.99 -0.29 2.81
C ALA A 48 7.46 -0.60 2.56
N ARG A 49 8.29 0.45 2.53
CA ARG A 49 9.74 0.33 2.49
C ARG A 49 10.28 0.20 3.91
N ILE A 50 11.08 -0.84 4.16
CA ILE A 50 11.67 -1.13 5.48
C ILE A 50 13.19 -1.25 5.37
N SER A 51 13.87 -1.13 6.51
CA SER A 51 15.33 -1.29 6.56
C SER A 51 15.75 -2.69 6.12
N ALA A 52 16.94 -2.79 5.50
CA ALA A 52 17.53 -4.07 5.15
C ALA A 52 17.74 -4.99 6.37
N GLU A 53 17.95 -4.39 7.55
CA GLU A 53 18.17 -5.08 8.83
C GLU A 53 16.89 -5.72 9.41
N SER A 54 15.71 -5.32 8.92
CA SER A 54 14.44 -5.90 9.36
C SER A 54 14.42 -7.41 9.16
N GLN A 55 13.94 -8.14 10.17
CA GLN A 55 13.81 -9.60 10.15
C GLN A 55 12.49 -10.07 9.52
N ALA A 56 11.71 -9.17 8.91
CA ALA A 56 10.46 -9.51 8.24
C ALA A 56 10.68 -10.57 7.15
N ARG A 57 9.76 -11.55 7.10
CA ARG A 57 9.76 -12.66 6.14
C ARG A 57 8.38 -12.75 5.47
N ARG A 58 8.35 -13.20 4.22
CA ARG A 58 7.10 -13.44 3.49
C ARG A 58 6.22 -14.45 4.25
N GLY A 59 4.92 -14.20 4.28
CA GLY A 59 3.93 -15.06 4.95
C GLY A 59 3.90 -14.93 6.47
N GLN A 60 4.66 -14.02 7.08
CA GLN A 60 4.62 -13.75 8.52
C GLN A 60 3.96 -12.41 8.81
N GLY A 61 3.18 -12.36 9.90
CA GLY A 61 2.66 -11.11 10.44
C GLY A 61 3.81 -10.23 10.93
N VAL A 62 3.74 -8.94 10.60
CA VAL A 62 4.70 -7.93 11.04
C VAL A 62 3.95 -6.72 11.57
N LEU A 63 4.47 -6.10 12.63
CA LEU A 63 3.97 -4.82 13.11
C LEU A 63 4.72 -3.70 12.40
N LEU A 64 4.00 -2.87 11.65
CA LEU A 64 4.55 -1.68 11.00
C LEU A 64 4.24 -0.45 11.84
N SER A 65 5.27 0.32 12.17
CA SER A 65 5.11 1.63 12.79
C SER A 65 5.24 2.70 11.71
N ILE A 66 4.27 3.60 11.64
CA ILE A 66 4.22 4.69 10.66
C ILE A 66 4.49 6.00 11.40
N ASP A 67 5.33 6.85 10.83
CA ASP A 67 5.54 8.21 11.33
C ASP A 67 4.28 9.04 11.09
N ALA A 68 3.52 9.28 12.17
CA ALA A 68 2.28 10.02 12.12
C ALA A 68 2.44 11.47 11.62
N SER A 69 3.64 12.06 11.71
CA SER A 69 3.92 13.40 11.18
C SER A 69 3.98 13.47 9.65
N LYS A 70 3.99 12.32 8.97
CA LYS A 70 4.02 12.20 7.52
C LYS A 70 2.70 11.72 6.93
N ILE A 71 1.71 11.42 7.77
CA ILE A 71 0.38 11.03 7.32
C ILE A 71 -0.32 12.28 6.79
N ARG A 72 -0.90 12.15 5.60
CA ARG A 72 -1.80 13.15 5.01
C ARG A 72 -3.20 12.60 4.90
N LEU A 73 -4.18 13.44 5.15
CA LEU A 73 -5.59 13.07 5.05
C LEU A 73 -6.24 13.85 3.93
N PHE A 74 -7.05 13.17 3.12
CA PHE A 74 -7.77 13.76 2.00
C PHE A 74 -9.27 13.57 2.23
N ASP A 75 -10.03 14.59 1.89
CA ASP A 75 -11.49 14.51 1.88
C ASP A 75 -11.95 13.63 0.71
N ALA A 76 -12.82 12.65 0.96
CA ALA A 76 -13.19 11.68 -0.06
C ALA A 76 -14.12 12.25 -1.15
N GLU A 77 -14.86 13.32 -0.85
CA GLU A 77 -15.81 13.93 -1.80
C GLU A 77 -15.14 15.02 -2.64
N THR A 78 -14.26 15.82 -2.02
CA THR A 78 -13.63 16.99 -2.66
C THR A 78 -12.18 16.75 -3.07
N GLU A 79 -11.59 15.64 -2.63
CA GLU A 79 -10.19 15.24 -2.86
C GLU A 79 -9.16 16.26 -2.35
N GLN A 80 -9.57 17.20 -1.50
CA GLN A 80 -8.68 18.20 -0.94
C GLN A 80 -7.95 17.67 0.29
N ALA A 81 -6.68 18.08 0.43
CA ALA A 81 -5.89 17.76 1.62
C ALA A 81 -6.47 18.48 2.84
N ILE A 82 -6.82 17.72 3.86
CA ILE A 82 -7.30 18.19 5.17
C ILE A 82 -6.14 18.32 6.16
N LEU A 83 -5.12 17.45 6.04
CA LEU A 83 -3.94 17.40 6.91
C LEU A 83 -2.66 17.11 6.13
#